data_AF-Q8PZB3-F1
#
_entry.id   AF-Q8PZB3-F1
#
_cell.length_a   1.000
_cell.length_b   1.000
_cell.length_c   1.000
_cell.angle_alpha   90.00
_cell.angle_beta   90.00
_cell.angle_gamma   90.00
#
_symmetry.space_group_name_H-M   'P 1'
#
loop_
_entity.id
_entity.type
_entity.pdbx_description
1 polymer ?
#
loop_
_entity_poly.entity_id
_entity_poly.type
_entity_poly.pdbx_seq_one_letter_code
_entity_poly.pdbx_strand_id
1 'polypeptide(L)'
;MQKTPENNSKSTVSSELAETLLLEGWKKVDLHVHSSCSYDVPPAQAMHPAVLFEKAKSKGLDFVTFTDHDTVEAYDLLGWDKEGLVPGVEISIKDPENVGHTIHVNVFELDPEEFGELEAIANQEHDFKSFIRYLRAHNLPHVYNHPFWFAPGDRPNLRPVPELIKQFPVVEYNMQDLTEKNLITAALARKYGKGLAATTDSHTGGMGAVYTLAKGDSFREYFDNIKNGRSYIVVEGGALRHLTKELNAWVELVFSMDRNAREEKSFTTNVRTFDRLIALFANERIRKFPRVNSLTMSFFQNFSRSGLPAYMYMRSEKPLVSRIEKIVNLTV
;
A
#
# COMPACT_ATOMS: atom_id res chain seq x y z
N MET A 1 5.67 40.62 12.60
CA MET A 1 5.12 39.34 13.10
C MET A 1 4.53 38.59 11.91
N GLN A 2 5.33 37.74 11.29
CA GLN A 2 4.86 36.85 10.21
C GLN A 2 4.06 35.72 10.86
N LYS A 3 2.79 35.61 10.49
CA LYS A 3 1.96 34.46 10.85
C LYS A 3 2.63 33.21 10.29
N THR A 4 2.97 32.28 11.18
CA THR A 4 3.29 30.89 10.86
C THR A 4 2.19 30.34 9.93
N PRO A 5 2.51 29.52 8.91
CA PRO A 5 1.47 28.93 8.08
C PRO A 5 0.60 28.07 9.00
N GLU A 6 -0.68 28.39 9.12
CA GLU A 6 -1.66 27.49 9.72
C GLU A 6 -1.57 26.17 8.97
N ASN A 7 -1.08 25.15 9.69
CA ASN A 7 -1.01 23.79 9.23
C ASN A 7 -2.44 23.40 8.82
N ASN A 8 -2.71 23.26 7.52
CA ASN A 8 -4.04 22.90 7.04
C ASN A 8 -4.33 21.45 7.46
N SER A 9 -4.85 21.32 8.68
CA SER A 9 -5.26 20.10 9.40
C SER A 9 -6.50 19.44 8.82
N LYS A 10 -6.93 19.85 7.62
CA LYS A 10 -8.23 19.47 7.05
C LYS A 10 -8.28 18.09 6.38
N SER A 11 -7.15 17.43 6.11
CA SER A 11 -7.19 16.11 5.44
C SER A 11 -7.19 14.94 6.41
N THR A 12 -6.63 15.06 7.61
CA THR A 12 -6.56 13.95 8.58
C THR A 12 -7.55 14.18 9.71
N VAL A 13 -8.38 13.18 10.02
CA VAL A 13 -9.38 13.24 11.08
C VAL A 13 -9.15 12.16 12.13
N SER A 14 -9.61 12.38 13.37
CA SER A 14 -9.57 11.37 14.43
C SER A 14 -10.64 10.30 14.19
N SER A 15 -10.50 9.15 14.87
CA SER A 15 -11.48 8.06 14.81
C SER A 15 -12.87 8.51 15.28
N GLU A 16 -12.98 9.40 16.28
CA GLU A 16 -14.28 9.86 16.76
C GLU A 16 -15.01 10.71 15.70
N LEU A 17 -14.27 11.58 14.99
CA LEU A 17 -14.85 12.33 13.88
C LEU A 17 -15.16 11.41 12.70
N ALA A 18 -14.32 10.41 12.43
CA ALA A 18 -14.55 9.41 11.40
C ALA A 18 -15.86 8.63 11.64
N GLU A 19 -16.14 8.22 12.88
CA GLU A 19 -17.41 7.57 13.26
C GLU A 19 -18.61 8.47 12.97
N THR A 20 -18.50 9.77 13.26
CA THR A 20 -19.56 10.74 12.95
C THR A 20 -19.79 10.85 11.44
N LEU A 21 -18.72 10.96 10.66
CA LEU A 21 -18.80 11.05 9.19
C LEU A 21 -19.41 9.78 8.58
N LEU A 22 -19.09 8.60 9.12
CA LEU A 22 -19.69 7.33 8.68
C LEU A 22 -21.20 7.31 8.88
N LEU A 23 -21.70 7.85 10.01
CA LEU A 23 -23.15 8.00 10.24
C LEU A 23 -23.81 8.99 9.27
N GLU A 24 -23.05 9.94 8.72
CA GLU A 24 -23.50 10.90 7.70
C GLU A 24 -23.39 10.35 6.26
N GLY A 25 -23.12 9.05 6.10
CA GLY A 25 -23.06 8.37 4.80
C GLY A 25 -21.73 8.50 4.06
N TRP A 26 -20.66 8.90 4.75
CA TRP A 26 -19.31 8.77 4.18
C TRP A 26 -18.93 7.29 4.08
N LYS A 27 -18.19 6.94 3.02
CA LYS A 27 -17.71 5.58 2.78
C LYS A 27 -16.31 5.41 3.32
N LYS A 28 -16.03 4.27 3.94
CA LYS A 28 -14.74 3.84 4.46
C LYS A 28 -14.12 2.82 3.52
N VAL A 29 -12.93 3.13 2.97
CA VAL A 29 -12.21 2.23 2.06
C VAL A 29 -10.73 2.22 2.39
N ASP A 30 -10.14 1.03 2.29
CA ASP A 30 -8.69 0.82 2.24
C ASP A 30 -8.35 0.42 0.81
N LEU A 31 -7.63 1.30 0.10
CA LEU A 31 -7.44 1.24 -1.35
C LEU A 31 -6.19 0.44 -1.78
N HIS A 32 -5.46 -0.13 -0.83
CA HIS A 32 -4.23 -0.88 -1.13
C HIS A 32 -4.11 -2.07 -0.17
N VAL A 33 -4.43 -3.26 -0.68
CA VAL A 33 -4.45 -4.51 0.10
C VAL A 33 -4.08 -5.67 -0.80
N HIS A 34 -3.21 -6.55 -0.31
CA HIS A 34 -2.78 -7.75 -1.01
C HIS A 34 -3.39 -9.01 -0.41
N SER A 35 -3.68 -9.96 -1.29
CA SER A 35 -4.15 -11.31 -1.02
C SER A 35 -3.06 -12.33 -1.34
N SER A 36 -3.33 -13.62 -1.08
CA SER A 36 -2.42 -14.71 -1.44
C SER A 36 -2.15 -14.85 -2.95
N CYS A 37 -2.89 -14.14 -3.80
CA CYS A 37 -2.67 -14.06 -5.24
C CYS A 37 -1.43 -13.21 -5.59
N SER A 38 -1.07 -12.23 -4.76
CA SER A 38 0.20 -11.52 -4.92
C SER A 38 1.41 -12.46 -4.77
N TYR A 39 2.51 -12.16 -5.46
CA TYR A 39 3.71 -12.99 -5.44
C TYR A 39 4.44 -12.96 -4.10
N ASP A 40 4.28 -11.88 -3.34
CA ASP A 40 4.98 -11.63 -2.08
C ASP A 40 4.16 -11.96 -0.84
N VAL A 41 2.86 -12.20 -0.97
CA VAL A 41 2.01 -12.61 0.15
C VAL A 41 2.09 -14.13 0.40
N PRO A 42 2.28 -14.56 1.65
CA PRO A 42 2.18 -15.95 2.06
C PRO A 42 0.87 -16.61 1.60
N PRO A 43 0.91 -17.79 0.95
CA PRO A 43 -0.30 -18.54 0.58
C PRO A 43 -0.92 -19.23 1.81
N ALA A 44 -1.23 -18.46 2.84
CA ALA A 44 -1.95 -18.91 4.02
C ALA A 44 -3.45 -18.77 3.80
N GLN A 45 -4.26 -19.68 4.35
CA GLN A 45 -5.73 -19.62 4.23
C GLN A 45 -6.31 -18.27 4.71
N ALA A 46 -5.69 -17.64 5.70
CA ALA A 46 -6.08 -16.33 6.21
C ALA A 46 -5.91 -15.18 5.18
N MET A 47 -5.09 -15.40 4.16
CA MET A 47 -4.80 -14.46 3.07
C MET A 47 -5.55 -14.77 1.78
N HIS A 48 -6.36 -15.85 1.76
CA HIS A 48 -7.19 -16.17 0.60
C HIS A 48 -8.18 -15.02 0.33
N PRO A 49 -8.37 -14.56 -0.93
CA PRO A 49 -9.24 -13.42 -1.27
C PRO A 49 -10.63 -13.49 -0.63
N ALA A 50 -11.26 -14.67 -0.64
CA ALA A 50 -12.58 -14.86 -0.03
C ALA A 50 -12.60 -14.59 1.50
N VAL A 51 -11.55 -15.02 2.21
CA VAL A 51 -11.43 -14.80 3.66
C VAL A 51 -11.17 -13.34 3.97
N LEU A 52 -10.31 -12.71 3.17
CA LEU A 52 -10.01 -11.28 3.28
C LEU A 52 -11.23 -10.41 2.95
N PHE A 53 -12.04 -10.80 1.97
CA PHE A 53 -13.27 -10.08 1.63
C PHE A 53 -14.24 -10.05 2.82
N GLU A 54 -14.53 -11.21 3.41
CA GLU A 54 -15.38 -11.28 4.61
C GLU A 54 -14.79 -10.51 5.79
N LYS A 55 -13.45 -10.58 5.95
CA LYS A 55 -12.75 -9.78 6.96
C LYS A 55 -12.93 -8.29 6.72
N ALA A 56 -12.78 -7.81 5.49
CA ALA A 56 -12.97 -6.42 5.12
C ALA A 56 -14.42 -5.94 5.39
N LYS A 57 -15.42 -6.75 5.03
CA LYS A 57 -16.83 -6.46 5.37
C LYS A 57 -17.06 -6.42 6.88
N SER A 58 -16.47 -7.34 7.65
CA SER A 58 -16.54 -7.33 9.12
C SER A 58 -15.89 -6.09 9.77
N LYS A 59 -14.96 -5.43 9.05
CA LYS A 59 -14.31 -4.16 9.46
C LYS A 59 -15.09 -2.92 9.04
N GLY A 60 -16.26 -3.10 8.44
CA GLY A 60 -17.11 -2.02 7.94
C GLY A 60 -16.52 -1.30 6.74
N LEU A 61 -15.72 -1.97 5.91
CA LEU A 61 -15.30 -1.39 4.63
C LEU A 61 -16.49 -1.43 3.65
N ASP A 62 -16.79 -0.27 3.05
CA ASP A 62 -17.89 -0.12 2.11
C ASP A 62 -17.56 -0.78 0.77
N PHE A 63 -16.40 -0.44 0.23
CA PHE A 63 -15.81 -1.06 -0.96
C PHE A 63 -14.58 -1.86 -0.56
N VAL A 64 -14.43 -3.06 -1.14
CA VAL A 64 -13.26 -3.92 -0.97
C VAL A 64 -12.54 -3.99 -2.30
N THR A 65 -11.22 -3.84 -2.31
CA THR A 65 -10.38 -4.02 -3.49
C THR A 65 -9.12 -4.77 -3.10
N PHE A 66 -8.67 -5.67 -3.98
CA PHE A 66 -7.40 -6.37 -3.87
C PHE A 66 -6.48 -5.86 -4.96
N THR A 67 -5.41 -5.19 -4.58
CA THR A 67 -4.44 -4.60 -5.51
C THR A 67 -3.21 -5.48 -5.55
N ASP A 68 -3.42 -6.77 -5.83
CA ASP A 68 -2.34 -7.74 -5.94
C ASP A 68 -1.35 -7.32 -7.03
N HIS A 69 -0.07 -7.63 -6.85
CA HIS A 69 0.97 -7.18 -7.77
C HIS A 69 0.82 -7.84 -9.14
N ASP A 70 0.62 -7.01 -10.16
CA ASP A 70 0.64 -7.40 -11.58
C ASP A 70 -0.27 -8.62 -11.88
N THR A 71 -1.40 -8.76 -11.16
CA THR A 71 -2.35 -9.87 -11.32
C THR A 71 -3.77 -9.48 -10.88
N VAL A 72 -4.76 -10.09 -11.53
CA VAL A 72 -6.19 -9.96 -11.23
C VAL A 72 -6.82 -11.29 -10.76
N GLU A 73 -6.01 -12.29 -10.42
CA GLU A 73 -6.45 -13.64 -10.04
C GLU A 73 -7.46 -13.63 -8.87
N ALA A 74 -7.36 -12.67 -7.95
CA ALA A 74 -8.33 -12.52 -6.86
C ALA A 74 -9.77 -12.32 -7.36
N TYR A 75 -9.96 -11.65 -8.50
CA TYR A 75 -11.28 -11.42 -9.12
C TYR A 75 -11.73 -12.62 -9.93
N ASP A 76 -10.82 -13.34 -10.57
CA ASP A 76 -11.12 -14.62 -11.21
C ASP A 76 -11.64 -15.66 -10.21
N LEU A 77 -11.10 -15.65 -8.99
CA LEU A 77 -11.53 -16.54 -7.90
C LEU A 77 -12.86 -16.13 -7.26
N LEU A 78 -13.15 -14.83 -7.16
CA LEU A 78 -14.32 -14.31 -6.44
C LEU A 78 -15.52 -13.97 -7.31
N GLY A 79 -15.30 -13.82 -8.62
CA GLY A 79 -16.26 -13.23 -9.55
C GLY A 79 -16.07 -11.72 -9.66
N TRP A 80 -15.89 -11.24 -10.89
CA TRP A 80 -15.68 -9.83 -11.23
C TRP A 80 -16.89 -8.94 -10.89
N ASP A 81 -18.09 -9.51 -10.81
CA ASP A 81 -19.36 -8.84 -10.53
C ASP A 81 -19.80 -8.96 -9.06
N LYS A 82 -18.94 -9.49 -8.18
CA LYS A 82 -19.26 -9.69 -6.77
C LYS A 82 -19.59 -8.34 -6.09
N GLU A 83 -20.78 -8.24 -5.52
CA GLU A 83 -21.25 -7.01 -4.85
C GLU A 83 -20.27 -6.55 -3.75
N GLY A 84 -19.88 -5.27 -3.82
CA GLY A 84 -18.96 -4.65 -2.87
C GLY A 84 -17.48 -4.96 -3.11
N LEU A 85 -17.14 -5.79 -4.11
CA LEU A 85 -15.78 -6.01 -4.60
C LEU A 85 -15.56 -5.10 -5.81
N VAL A 86 -14.46 -4.33 -5.79
CA VAL A 86 -14.06 -3.43 -6.87
C VAL A 86 -12.77 -3.98 -7.48
N PRO A 87 -12.77 -4.35 -8.78
CA PRO A 87 -11.58 -4.70 -9.52
C PRO A 87 -10.46 -3.67 -9.32
N GLY A 88 -9.26 -4.16 -9.05
CA GLY A 88 -8.10 -3.35 -8.74
C GLY A 88 -6.82 -4.15 -8.92
N VAL A 89 -5.70 -3.49 -9.17
CA VAL A 89 -4.40 -4.14 -9.36
C VAL A 89 -3.30 -3.15 -9.03
N GLU A 90 -2.21 -3.59 -8.41
CA GLU A 90 -0.99 -2.79 -8.30
C GLU A 90 -0.06 -3.13 -9.47
N ILE A 91 0.07 -2.22 -10.43
CA ILE A 91 0.94 -2.43 -11.60
C ILE A 91 2.31 -1.83 -11.34
N SER A 92 3.34 -2.63 -11.59
CA SER A 92 4.75 -2.25 -11.54
C SER A 92 5.20 -1.72 -12.90
N ILE A 93 5.45 -0.41 -13.02
CA ILE A 93 5.98 0.18 -14.26
C ILE A 93 7.41 0.68 -14.08
N LYS A 94 8.29 0.23 -14.98
CA LYS A 94 9.69 0.64 -15.02
C LYS A 94 9.87 1.69 -16.10
N ASP A 95 10.63 2.73 -15.79
CA ASP A 95 11.17 3.68 -16.77
C ASP A 95 12.63 3.97 -16.38
N PRO A 96 13.56 3.04 -16.68
CA PRO A 96 14.94 3.13 -16.22
C PRO A 96 15.67 4.35 -16.80
N GLU A 97 15.27 4.83 -17.97
CA GLU A 97 15.92 5.96 -18.65
C GLU A 97 15.52 7.31 -18.06
N ASN A 98 14.24 7.52 -17.74
CA ASN A 98 13.74 8.81 -17.28
C ASN A 98 13.49 8.87 -15.76
N VAL A 99 13.12 7.74 -15.15
CA VAL A 99 12.69 7.67 -13.74
C VAL A 99 13.72 6.95 -12.87
N GLY A 100 14.39 5.91 -13.37
CA GLY A 100 15.47 5.20 -12.69
C GLY A 100 15.06 4.36 -11.47
N HIS A 101 13.75 4.26 -11.20
CA HIS A 101 13.15 3.39 -10.19
C HIS A 101 11.81 2.84 -10.70
N THR A 102 11.33 1.78 -10.06
CA THR A 102 10.01 1.22 -10.34
C THR A 102 8.95 2.13 -9.75
N ILE A 103 7.90 2.43 -10.53
CA ILE A 103 6.72 3.17 -10.10
C ILE A 103 5.63 2.13 -9.89
N HIS A 104 4.97 2.18 -8.74
CA HIS A 104 3.82 1.33 -8.47
C HIS A 104 2.54 2.15 -8.61
N VAL A 105 1.55 1.58 -9.31
CA VAL A 105 0.29 2.26 -9.60
C VAL A 105 -0.87 1.34 -9.29
N ASN A 106 -1.69 1.70 -8.30
CA ASN A 106 -2.99 1.07 -8.18
C ASN A 106 -3.91 1.59 -9.28
N VAL A 107 -4.54 0.68 -10.02
CA VAL A 107 -5.57 0.95 -11.02
C VAL A 107 -6.84 0.24 -10.56
N PHE A 108 -8.01 0.88 -10.67
CA PHE A 108 -9.28 0.32 -10.21
C PHE A 108 -10.36 0.37 -11.29
N GLU A 109 -11.47 -0.34 -11.06
CA GLU A 109 -12.62 -0.48 -11.98
C GLU A 109 -12.22 -0.91 -13.40
N LEU A 110 -11.05 -1.55 -13.55
CA LEU A 110 -10.60 -2.14 -14.80
C LEU A 110 -11.31 -3.47 -15.07
N ASP A 111 -11.38 -3.84 -16.34
CA ASP A 111 -11.79 -5.18 -16.79
C ASP A 111 -10.58 -6.04 -17.23
N PRO A 112 -10.78 -7.33 -17.58
CA PRO A 112 -9.68 -8.20 -18.01
C PRO A 112 -8.95 -7.73 -19.29
N GLU A 113 -9.65 -7.07 -20.22
CA GLU A 113 -9.06 -6.57 -21.47
C GLU A 113 -8.16 -5.37 -21.17
N GLU A 114 -8.65 -4.42 -20.37
CA GLU A 114 -7.88 -3.26 -19.94
C GLU A 114 -6.66 -3.65 -19.10
N PHE A 115 -6.78 -4.67 -18.24
CA PHE A 115 -5.62 -5.22 -17.53
C PHE A 115 -4.57 -5.75 -18.50
N GLY A 116 -4.96 -6.56 -19.49
CA GLY A 116 -4.03 -7.11 -20.48
C GLY A 116 -3.28 -6.05 -21.28
N GLU A 117 -3.97 -4.96 -21.67
CA GLU A 117 -3.34 -3.84 -22.37
C GLU A 117 -2.36 -3.05 -21.48
N LEU A 118 -2.75 -2.76 -20.23
CA LEU A 118 -1.88 -2.09 -19.27
C LEU A 118 -0.65 -2.93 -18.91
N GLU A 119 -0.82 -4.24 -18.75
CA GLU A 119 0.26 -5.19 -18.50
C GLU A 119 1.25 -5.19 -19.67
N ALA A 120 0.76 -5.23 -20.91
CA ALA A 120 1.62 -5.17 -22.10
C ALA A 120 2.45 -3.87 -22.15
N ILE A 121 1.82 -2.72 -21.89
CA ILE A 121 2.53 -1.42 -21.86
C ILE A 121 3.59 -1.40 -20.75
N ALA A 122 3.25 -1.88 -19.55
CA ALA A 122 4.15 -1.84 -18.40
C ALA A 122 5.33 -2.81 -18.53
N ASN A 123 5.08 -4.05 -18.97
CA ASN A 123 6.06 -5.15 -18.97
C ASN A 123 6.85 -5.28 -20.27
N GLN A 124 6.30 -4.87 -21.41
CA GLN A 124 6.96 -5.04 -22.70
C GLN A 124 7.55 -3.73 -23.22
N GLU A 125 6.75 -2.66 -23.20
CA GLU A 125 7.17 -1.37 -23.75
C GLU A 125 7.95 -0.52 -22.74
N HIS A 126 7.69 -0.70 -21.45
CA HIS A 126 8.25 0.12 -20.36
C HIS A 126 7.99 1.62 -20.58
N ASP A 127 6.82 1.96 -21.13
CA ASP A 127 6.46 3.33 -21.51
C ASP A 127 5.46 3.93 -20.51
N PHE A 128 6.01 4.64 -19.52
CA PHE A 128 5.22 5.37 -18.53
C PHE A 128 4.28 6.42 -19.15
N LYS A 129 4.66 7.06 -20.25
CA LYS A 129 3.81 8.09 -20.88
C LYS A 129 2.61 7.45 -21.56
N SER A 130 2.83 6.33 -22.27
CA SER A 130 1.74 5.56 -22.88
C SER A 130 0.82 4.97 -21.83
N PHE A 131 1.37 4.47 -20.71
CA PHE A 131 0.60 3.96 -19.58
C PHE A 131 -0.34 5.04 -19.00
N ILE A 132 0.19 6.22 -18.67
CA ILE A 132 -0.63 7.33 -18.16
C ILE A 132 -1.65 7.83 -19.20
N ARG A 133 -1.28 7.82 -20.49
CA ARG A 133 -2.20 8.20 -21.58
C ARG A 133 -3.37 7.22 -21.66
N TYR A 134 -3.11 5.92 -21.54
CA TYR A 134 -4.12 4.87 -21.53
C TYR A 134 -5.11 5.07 -20.38
N LEU A 135 -4.59 5.16 -19.14
CA LEU A 135 -5.41 5.37 -17.94
C LEU A 135 -6.32 6.60 -18.06
N ARG A 136 -5.83 7.69 -18.67
CA ARG A 136 -6.63 8.91 -18.89
C ARG A 136 -7.67 8.75 -19.99
N ALA A 137 -7.33 8.08 -21.10
CA ALA A 137 -8.24 7.87 -22.22
C ALA A 137 -9.41 6.96 -21.85
N HIS A 138 -9.15 5.93 -21.05
CA HIS A 138 -10.16 4.99 -20.52
C HIS A 138 -10.81 5.48 -19.23
N ASN A 139 -10.40 6.66 -18.73
CA ASN A 139 -10.89 7.23 -17.48
C ASN A 139 -10.79 6.24 -16.31
N LEU A 140 -9.68 5.51 -16.18
CA LEU A 140 -9.49 4.55 -15.09
C LEU A 140 -9.07 5.28 -13.80
N PRO A 141 -9.72 5.03 -12.64
CA PRO A 141 -9.24 5.47 -11.34
C PRO A 141 -7.86 4.91 -11.05
N HIS A 142 -6.91 5.77 -10.66
CA HIS A 142 -5.55 5.33 -10.39
C HIS A 142 -4.82 6.17 -9.33
N VAL A 143 -3.95 5.53 -8.55
CA VAL A 143 -3.18 6.14 -7.45
C VAL A 143 -1.69 5.91 -7.69
N TYR A 144 -0.87 6.94 -7.45
CA TYR A 144 0.58 6.73 -7.34
C TYR A 144 0.91 6.22 -5.94
N ASN A 145 1.33 4.96 -5.86
CA ASN A 145 1.63 4.30 -4.61
C ASN A 145 3.00 4.75 -4.08
N HIS A 146 3.08 4.82 -2.75
CA HIS A 146 4.29 5.05 -1.95
C HIS A 146 5.46 5.77 -2.68
N PRO A 147 5.32 7.05 -3.09
CA PRO A 147 6.22 7.72 -4.06
C PRO A 147 7.71 7.81 -3.70
N PHE A 148 8.06 7.54 -2.45
CA PHE A 148 9.42 7.59 -1.90
C PHE A 148 9.88 6.23 -1.36
N TRP A 149 9.16 5.18 -1.72
CA TRP A 149 9.58 3.81 -1.58
C TRP A 149 10.27 3.36 -2.87
N PHE A 150 11.29 2.51 -2.74
CA PHE A 150 12.11 2.07 -3.86
C PHE A 150 12.44 0.60 -3.71
N ALA A 151 12.24 -0.16 -4.79
CA ALA A 151 12.43 -1.60 -4.77
C ALA A 151 13.91 -1.96 -4.50
N PRO A 152 14.19 -3.09 -3.83
CA PRO A 152 15.55 -3.57 -3.65
C PRO A 152 16.28 -3.74 -4.99
N GLY A 153 17.35 -2.98 -5.20
CA GLY A 153 18.14 -2.99 -6.43
C GLY A 153 17.95 -1.74 -7.29
N ASP A 154 16.92 -0.94 -7.02
CA ASP A 154 16.73 0.35 -7.67
C ASP A 154 17.88 1.31 -7.36
N ARG A 155 18.14 2.21 -8.30
CA ARG A 155 19.04 3.35 -8.13
C ARG A 155 18.18 4.61 -8.03
N PRO A 156 17.58 4.88 -6.85
CA PRO A 156 16.50 5.84 -6.74
C PRO A 156 16.92 7.23 -7.20
N ASN A 157 16.27 7.70 -8.26
CA ASN A 157 16.34 9.08 -8.69
C ASN A 157 15.17 9.83 -8.05
N LEU A 158 15.48 10.70 -7.09
CA LEU A 158 14.46 11.45 -6.35
C LEU A 158 13.95 12.66 -7.13
N ARG A 159 14.66 13.11 -8.18
CA ARG A 159 14.30 14.32 -8.95
C ARG A 159 13.01 14.16 -9.76
N PRO A 160 12.72 13.00 -10.39
CA PRO A 160 11.46 12.77 -11.10
C PRO A 160 10.23 12.74 -10.20
N VAL A 161 10.34 12.37 -8.92
CA VAL A 161 9.18 12.08 -8.05
C VAL A 161 8.16 13.25 -8.00
N PRO A 162 8.55 14.53 -7.80
CA PRO A 162 7.60 15.64 -7.85
C PRO A 162 6.92 15.82 -9.21
N GLU A 163 7.60 15.52 -10.33
CA GLU A 163 7.02 15.58 -11.68
C GLU A 163 6.08 14.40 -11.94
N LEU A 164 6.40 13.23 -11.41
CA LEU A 164 5.53 12.04 -11.46
C LEU A 164 4.23 12.32 -10.71
N ILE A 165 4.28 12.85 -9.49
CA ILE A 165 3.07 13.20 -8.71
C ILE A 165 2.10 14.09 -9.51
N LYS A 166 2.60 15.02 -10.34
CA LYS A 166 1.75 15.86 -11.18
C LYS A 166 0.94 15.06 -12.21
N GLN A 167 1.37 13.87 -12.59
CA GLN A 167 0.71 13.04 -13.59
C GLN A 167 -0.49 12.28 -13.05
N PHE A 168 -0.60 12.09 -11.74
CA PHE A 168 -1.65 11.29 -11.11
C PHE A 168 -2.79 12.16 -10.57
N PRO A 169 -4.03 11.62 -10.45
CA PRO A 169 -5.15 12.29 -9.81
C PRO A 169 -5.08 12.17 -8.28
N VAL A 170 -4.58 11.05 -7.77
CA VAL A 170 -4.48 10.72 -6.34
C VAL A 170 -3.09 10.16 -6.05
N VAL A 171 -2.57 10.46 -4.87
CA VAL A 171 -1.29 9.96 -4.38
C VAL A 171 -1.50 9.26 -3.04
N GLU A 172 -0.72 8.22 -2.80
CA GLU A 172 -0.82 7.43 -1.58
C GLU A 172 -0.12 8.08 -0.37
N TYR A 173 -0.79 7.97 0.78
CA TYR A 173 -0.23 8.01 2.12
C TYR A 173 -0.17 6.57 2.63
N ASN A 174 1.01 5.96 2.64
CA ASN A 174 1.18 4.54 2.93
C ASN A 174 1.55 4.33 4.40
N MET A 175 0.72 3.62 5.18
CA MET A 175 0.96 3.42 6.62
C MET A 175 2.21 2.58 6.93
N GLN A 176 2.71 1.80 5.97
CA GLN A 176 3.94 1.02 6.11
C GLN A 176 5.20 1.82 5.77
N ASP A 177 5.07 3.06 5.30
CA ASP A 177 6.19 3.96 5.12
C ASP A 177 6.40 4.92 6.30
N LEU A 178 7.53 5.62 6.32
CA LEU A 178 7.84 6.60 7.36
C LEU A 178 6.88 7.78 7.31
N THR A 179 6.44 8.23 8.49
CA THR A 179 5.60 9.43 8.65
C THR A 179 6.19 10.63 7.90
N GLU A 180 7.51 10.83 7.96
CA GLU A 180 8.18 11.95 7.30
C GLU A 180 8.03 11.91 5.77
N LYS A 181 8.17 10.73 5.15
CA LYS A 181 7.97 10.58 3.70
C LYS A 181 6.52 10.85 3.33
N ASN A 182 5.58 10.30 4.10
CA ASN A 182 4.15 10.55 3.90
C ASN A 182 3.76 12.04 4.05
N LEU A 183 4.37 12.76 5.00
CA LEU A 183 4.15 14.20 5.16
C LEU A 183 4.70 14.99 3.97
N ILE A 184 5.85 14.59 3.41
CA ILE A 184 6.39 15.18 2.18
C ILE A 184 5.45 14.90 1.01
N THR A 185 4.96 13.66 0.85
CA THR A 185 3.98 13.29 -0.16
C THR A 185 2.69 14.11 -0.04
N ALA A 186 2.14 14.24 1.16
CA ALA A 186 0.94 15.04 1.41
C ALA A 186 1.15 16.52 1.09
N ALA A 187 2.34 17.07 1.39
CA ALA A 187 2.69 18.44 1.04
C ALA A 187 2.78 18.65 -0.49
N LEU A 188 3.38 17.69 -1.22
CA LEU A 188 3.44 17.71 -2.69
C LEU A 188 2.06 17.55 -3.32
N ALA A 189 1.24 16.62 -2.83
CA ALA A 189 -0.13 16.43 -3.28
C ALA A 189 -0.94 17.72 -3.12
N ARG A 190 -0.87 18.36 -1.94
CA ARG A 190 -1.51 19.66 -1.69
C ARG A 190 -1.01 20.74 -2.64
N LYS A 191 0.31 20.84 -2.84
CA LYS A 191 0.92 21.83 -3.74
C LYS A 191 0.42 21.68 -5.17
N TYR A 192 0.27 20.45 -5.65
CA TYR A 192 -0.12 20.16 -7.02
C TYR A 192 -1.61 19.90 -7.21
N GLY A 193 -2.43 20.13 -6.18
CA GLY A 193 -3.87 19.93 -6.22
C GLY A 193 -4.29 18.48 -6.47
N LYS A 194 -3.56 17.52 -5.90
CA LYS A 194 -3.83 16.08 -6.04
C LYS A 194 -4.60 15.56 -4.84
N GLY A 195 -5.44 14.56 -5.07
CA GLY A 195 -6.08 13.79 -4.01
C GLY A 195 -5.05 13.02 -3.18
N LEU A 196 -5.42 12.69 -1.95
CA LEU A 196 -4.60 11.90 -1.03
C LEU A 196 -5.42 10.73 -0.51
N ALA A 197 -4.88 9.52 -0.59
CA ALA A 197 -5.51 8.30 -0.08
C ALA A 197 -4.61 7.66 0.98
N ALA A 198 -5.12 7.43 2.19
CA ALA A 198 -4.43 6.62 3.19
C ALA A 198 -4.80 5.15 3.06
N THR A 199 -3.77 4.31 3.05
CA THR A 199 -3.88 2.88 2.76
C THR A 199 -2.98 2.07 3.69
N THR A 200 -3.34 0.79 3.87
CA THR A 200 -2.54 -0.11 4.70
C THR A 200 -1.42 -0.80 3.94
N ASP A 201 -1.55 -0.96 2.62
CA ASP A 201 -0.62 -1.76 1.80
C ASP A 201 -0.43 -3.16 2.42
N SER A 202 -1.53 -3.72 2.93
CA SER A 202 -1.42 -4.85 3.86
C SER A 202 -1.13 -6.15 3.14
N HIS A 203 -0.10 -6.83 3.62
CA HIS A 203 0.30 -8.18 3.20
C HIS A 203 -0.05 -9.24 4.23
N THR A 204 -0.73 -8.83 5.31
CA THR A 204 -1.08 -9.69 6.44
C THR A 204 -2.57 -9.65 6.81
N GLY A 205 -3.38 -9.01 5.96
CA GLY A 205 -4.81 -8.82 6.17
C GLY A 205 -5.13 -7.80 7.27
N GLY A 206 -4.24 -6.85 7.53
CA GLY A 206 -4.41 -5.70 8.41
C GLY A 206 -5.35 -4.61 7.88
N MET A 207 -6.13 -4.90 6.84
CA MET A 207 -6.98 -3.92 6.15
C MET A 207 -7.90 -3.13 7.09
N GLY A 208 -8.08 -1.85 6.79
CA GLY A 208 -8.92 -0.92 7.55
C GLY A 208 -8.29 -0.44 8.87
N ALA A 209 -7.01 -0.75 9.13
CA ALA A 209 -6.25 -0.16 10.24
C ALA A 209 -5.94 1.33 10.01
N VAL A 210 -5.82 1.72 8.74
CA VAL A 210 -5.99 3.08 8.24
C VAL A 210 -6.92 3.04 7.03
N TYR A 211 -7.52 4.17 6.68
CA TYR A 211 -8.48 4.20 5.58
C TYR A 211 -8.73 5.63 5.11
N THR A 212 -9.36 5.73 3.94
CA THR A 212 -9.81 6.98 3.34
C THR A 212 -11.34 7.07 3.40
N LEU A 213 -11.83 8.24 3.79
CA LEU A 213 -13.24 8.61 3.85
C LEU A 213 -13.58 9.55 2.71
N ALA A 214 -14.62 9.23 1.95
CA ALA A 214 -15.24 10.14 0.98
C ALA A 214 -16.72 9.77 0.80
N LYS A 215 -17.55 10.70 0.35
CA LYS A 215 -18.93 10.38 -0.06
C LYS A 215 -18.92 9.70 -1.43
N GLY A 216 -19.97 8.95 -1.73
CA GLY A 216 -20.19 8.34 -3.04
C GLY A 216 -21.03 7.08 -2.91
N ASP A 217 -22.09 6.97 -3.71
CA ASP A 217 -22.94 5.77 -3.70
C ASP A 217 -22.32 4.64 -4.55
N SER A 218 -21.48 5.01 -5.52
CA SER A 218 -20.60 4.12 -6.27
C SER A 218 -19.13 4.34 -5.93
N PHE A 219 -18.29 3.35 -6.24
CA PHE A 219 -16.83 3.49 -6.09
C PHE A 219 -16.29 4.63 -6.96
N ARG A 220 -16.81 4.80 -8.17
CA ARG A 220 -16.50 5.92 -9.06
C ARG A 220 -16.70 7.29 -8.38
N GLU A 221 -17.88 7.54 -7.82
CA GLU A 221 -18.17 8.80 -7.11
C GLU A 221 -17.28 8.99 -5.89
N TYR A 222 -17.05 7.90 -5.14
CA TYR A 222 -16.13 7.87 -4.01
C TYR A 222 -14.72 8.32 -4.41
N PHE A 223 -14.18 7.71 -5.47
CA PHE A 223 -12.84 8.02 -5.97
C PHE A 223 -12.75 9.44 -6.54
N ASP A 224 -13.75 9.88 -7.29
CA ASP A 224 -13.79 11.25 -7.81
C ASP A 224 -13.82 12.29 -6.69
N ASN A 225 -14.46 12.00 -5.56
CA ASN A 225 -14.40 12.87 -4.39
C ASN A 225 -12.98 12.93 -3.78
N ILE A 226 -12.24 11.81 -3.73
CA ILE A 226 -10.82 11.83 -3.31
C ILE A 226 -9.97 12.66 -4.28
N LYS A 227 -10.10 12.40 -5.59
CA LYS A 227 -9.41 13.13 -6.66
C LYS A 227 -9.62 14.64 -6.57
N ASN A 228 -10.82 15.07 -6.17
CA ASN A 228 -11.18 16.47 -6.02
C ASN A 228 -10.87 17.05 -4.62
N GLY A 229 -10.16 16.33 -3.76
CA GLY A 229 -9.81 16.77 -2.40
C GLY A 229 -11.01 16.87 -1.45
N ARG A 230 -12.12 16.20 -1.76
CA ARG A 230 -13.33 16.07 -0.92
C ARG A 230 -13.29 14.74 -0.15
N SER A 231 -12.17 14.49 0.52
CA SER A 231 -11.93 13.29 1.31
C SER A 231 -11.21 13.61 2.61
N TYR A 232 -11.26 12.66 3.54
CA TYR A 232 -10.44 12.64 4.74
C TYR A 232 -9.66 11.33 4.81
N ILE A 233 -8.51 11.35 5.48
CA ILE A 233 -7.73 10.17 5.81
C ILE A 233 -7.76 9.94 7.32
N VAL A 234 -7.80 8.68 7.74
CA VAL A 234 -7.79 8.29 9.15
C VAL A 234 -6.55 7.46 9.41
N VAL A 235 -5.60 8.05 10.15
CA VAL A 235 -4.26 7.51 10.37
C VAL A 235 -3.91 7.62 11.85
N GLU A 236 -4.41 6.68 12.66
CA GLU A 236 -4.17 6.67 14.11
C GLU A 236 -3.11 5.65 14.53
N GLY A 237 -2.45 5.87 15.67
CA GLY A 237 -1.54 4.89 16.27
C GLY A 237 -0.07 4.98 15.84
N GLY A 238 0.25 5.76 14.81
CA GLY A 238 1.63 6.11 14.40
C GLY A 238 2.41 4.98 13.70
N ALA A 239 3.37 5.37 12.84
CA ALA A 239 4.16 4.45 11.99
C ALA A 239 4.80 3.29 12.77
N LEU A 240 5.44 3.59 13.90
CA LEU A 240 6.12 2.57 14.70
C LEU A 240 5.17 1.44 15.15
N ARG A 241 3.96 1.79 15.60
CA ARG A 241 2.99 0.81 16.11
C ARG A 241 2.45 -0.07 14.98
N HIS A 242 2.17 0.53 13.82
CA HIS A 242 1.68 -0.20 12.65
C HIS A 242 2.74 -1.14 12.08
N LEU A 243 3.96 -0.64 11.86
CA LEU A 243 5.10 -1.47 11.45
C LEU A 243 5.36 -2.63 12.42
N THR A 244 5.22 -2.38 13.72
CA THR A 244 5.35 -3.42 14.76
C THR A 244 4.26 -4.48 14.66
N LYS A 245 3.00 -4.07 14.41
CA LYS A 245 1.87 -4.98 14.24
C LYS A 245 2.01 -5.80 12.96
N GLU A 246 2.37 -5.16 11.86
CA GLU A 246 2.56 -5.81 10.55
C GLU A 246 3.65 -6.88 10.65
N LEU A 247 4.81 -6.54 11.23
CA LEU A 247 5.89 -7.50 11.43
C LEU A 247 5.45 -8.69 12.32
N ASN A 248 4.69 -8.44 13.39
CA ASN A 248 4.19 -9.53 14.23
C ASN A 248 3.18 -10.42 13.48
N ALA A 249 2.31 -9.83 12.66
CA ALA A 249 1.37 -10.59 11.83
C ALA A 249 2.09 -11.41 10.76
N TRP A 250 3.17 -10.89 10.19
CA TRP A 250 4.06 -11.62 9.29
C TRP A 250 4.69 -12.84 9.97
N VAL A 251 5.16 -12.71 11.22
CA VAL A 251 5.63 -13.87 12.00
C VAL A 251 4.50 -14.90 12.12
N GLU A 252 3.29 -14.50 12.49
CA GLU A 252 2.16 -15.43 12.63
C GLU A 252 1.80 -16.14 11.31
N LEU A 253 1.76 -15.42 10.19
CA LEU A 253 1.48 -15.98 8.87
C LEU A 253 2.55 -16.96 8.43
N VAL A 254 3.83 -16.56 8.52
CA VAL A 254 4.94 -17.38 8.07
C VAL A 254 5.05 -18.68 8.86
N PHE A 255 4.60 -18.70 10.11
CA PHE A 255 4.56 -19.90 10.95
C PHE A 255 3.26 -20.73 10.81
N SER A 256 2.19 -20.18 10.24
CA SER A 256 0.91 -20.88 10.00
C SER A 256 0.76 -21.48 8.60
N MET A 257 1.61 -21.11 7.64
CA MET A 257 1.63 -21.69 6.28
C MET A 257 1.82 -23.21 6.29
N ASP A 258 1.12 -23.91 5.38
CA ASP A 258 1.37 -25.33 5.09
C ASP A 258 2.82 -25.54 4.61
N ARG A 259 3.39 -26.72 4.89
CA ARG A 259 4.78 -27.07 4.57
C ARG A 259 5.01 -27.23 3.07
N ASN A 260 3.99 -27.62 2.32
CA ASN A 260 4.09 -27.96 0.90
C ASN A 260 3.85 -26.76 -0.04
N ALA A 261 3.26 -25.67 0.42
CA ALA A 261 2.97 -24.47 -0.40
C ALA A 261 4.17 -23.51 -0.56
N ARG A 262 5.41 -23.99 -0.30
CA ARG A 262 6.58 -23.16 0.01
C ARG A 262 7.67 -23.13 -1.05
N GLU A 263 7.59 -23.96 -2.09
CA GLU A 263 8.75 -24.19 -2.97
C GLU A 263 9.07 -23.04 -3.96
N GLU A 264 8.21 -22.03 -4.14
CA GLU A 264 8.40 -21.08 -5.26
C GLU A 264 8.24 -19.57 -4.98
N LYS A 265 7.94 -19.09 -3.75
CA LYS A 265 7.68 -17.65 -3.51
C LYS A 265 8.76 -16.94 -2.69
N SER A 266 9.28 -15.82 -3.21
CA SER A 266 10.08 -14.87 -2.43
C SER A 266 9.16 -13.92 -1.66
N PHE A 267 9.04 -14.13 -0.36
CA PHE A 267 8.24 -13.22 0.49
C PHE A 267 8.98 -11.90 0.70
N THR A 268 8.36 -10.78 0.30
CA THR A 268 8.81 -9.43 0.66
C THR A 268 7.69 -8.72 1.43
N THR A 269 8.11 -7.86 2.34
CA THR A 269 7.29 -6.93 3.13
C THR A 269 7.40 -5.52 2.58
N ASN A 270 8.06 -5.37 1.43
CA ASN A 270 8.57 -4.11 0.91
C ASN A 270 9.56 -3.38 1.87
N VAL A 271 9.85 -3.92 3.04
CA VAL A 271 10.79 -3.35 4.01
C VAL A 271 12.03 -4.23 4.08
N ARG A 272 13.13 -3.81 3.46
CA ARG A 272 14.38 -4.62 3.34
C ARG A 272 14.89 -5.20 4.66
N THR A 273 14.74 -4.49 5.77
CA THR A 273 15.09 -4.98 7.11
C THR A 273 14.14 -6.06 7.60
N PHE A 274 12.85 -5.95 7.29
CA PHE A 274 11.85 -6.96 7.62
C PHE A 274 12.02 -8.18 6.73
N ASP A 275 12.32 -8.02 5.44
CA ASP A 275 12.63 -9.13 4.53
C ASP A 275 13.81 -9.96 5.03
N ARG A 276 14.88 -9.30 5.51
CA ARG A 276 16.01 -10.00 6.14
C ARG A 276 15.59 -10.76 7.40
N LEU A 277 14.72 -10.18 8.23
CA LEU A 277 14.21 -10.86 9.42
C LEU A 277 13.32 -12.04 9.04
N ILE A 278 12.42 -11.87 8.07
CA ILE A 278 11.58 -12.95 7.53
C ILE A 278 12.44 -14.06 6.98
N ALA A 279 13.42 -13.76 6.14
CA ALA A 279 14.33 -14.76 5.59
C ALA A 279 15.06 -15.56 6.69
N LEU A 280 15.43 -14.90 7.80
CA LEU A 280 16.06 -15.57 8.95
C LEU A 280 15.13 -16.58 9.63
N PHE A 281 13.84 -16.26 9.82
CA PHE A 281 12.90 -17.16 10.51
C PHE A 281 12.07 -18.07 9.61
N ALA A 282 12.03 -17.77 8.32
CA ALA A 282 11.51 -18.65 7.28
C ALA A 282 12.47 -19.82 6.97
N ASN A 283 13.74 -19.73 7.37
CA ASN A 283 14.77 -20.73 7.10
C ASN A 283 14.39 -22.15 7.59
N GLU A 284 14.49 -23.12 6.69
CA GLU A 284 14.05 -24.51 6.87
C GLU A 284 14.68 -25.24 8.05
N ARG A 285 15.91 -24.88 8.44
CA ARG A 285 16.63 -25.60 9.50
C ARG A 285 15.94 -25.52 10.87
N ILE A 286 15.22 -24.42 11.14
CA ILE A 286 14.58 -24.19 12.44
C ILE A 286 13.24 -24.96 12.56
N ARG A 287 12.65 -25.36 11.42
CA ARG A 287 11.27 -25.86 11.33
C ARG A 287 11.13 -27.39 11.31
N LYS A 288 12.24 -28.13 11.30
CA LYS A 288 12.27 -29.60 11.30
C LYS A 288 11.72 -30.25 12.59
N PHE A 289 11.50 -29.47 13.66
CA PHE A 289 11.01 -29.97 14.94
C PHE A 289 9.83 -29.14 15.47
N PRO A 290 8.62 -29.72 15.66
CA PRO A 290 7.42 -28.97 16.07
C PRO A 290 7.55 -28.19 17.38
N ARG A 291 8.27 -28.75 18.37
CA ARG A 291 8.53 -28.07 19.66
C ARG A 291 9.48 -26.88 19.51
N VAL A 292 10.48 -26.99 18.63
CA VAL A 292 11.40 -25.90 18.30
C VAL A 292 10.65 -24.79 17.56
N ASN A 293 9.74 -25.15 16.66
CA ASN A 293 8.93 -24.20 15.90
C ASN A 293 8.10 -23.23 16.80
N SER A 294 7.46 -23.75 17.86
CA SER A 294 6.68 -22.91 18.78
C SER A 294 7.55 -21.98 19.64
N LEU A 295 8.70 -22.48 20.14
CA LEU A 295 9.67 -21.67 20.88
C LEU A 295 10.28 -20.58 20.00
N THR A 296 10.64 -20.92 18.78
CA THR A 296 11.13 -19.98 17.76
C THR A 296 10.09 -18.92 17.42
N MET A 297 8.83 -19.33 17.17
CA MET A 297 7.74 -18.38 16.91
C MET A 297 7.56 -17.42 18.08
N SER A 298 7.52 -17.92 19.32
CA SER A 298 7.41 -17.09 20.51
C SER A 298 8.58 -16.10 20.64
N PHE A 299 9.81 -16.53 20.34
CA PHE A 299 10.98 -15.66 20.31
C PHE A 299 10.80 -14.53 19.29
N PHE A 300 10.45 -14.84 18.04
CA PHE A 300 10.27 -13.83 17.00
C PHE A 300 9.06 -12.91 17.24
N GLN A 301 7.98 -13.42 17.85
CA GLN A 301 6.86 -12.60 18.29
C GLN A 301 7.29 -11.61 19.37
N ASN A 302 8.01 -12.07 20.41
CA ASN A 302 8.51 -11.19 21.47
C ASN A 302 9.49 -10.14 20.93
N PHE A 303 10.37 -10.55 20.01
CA PHE A 303 11.30 -9.64 19.34
C PHE A 303 10.56 -8.60 18.50
N SER A 304 9.55 -9.00 17.72
CA SER A 304 8.74 -8.09 16.90
C SER A 304 7.95 -7.12 17.78
N ARG A 305 7.25 -7.63 18.81
CA ARG A 305 6.45 -6.84 19.77
C ARG A 305 7.25 -5.83 20.58
N SER A 306 8.57 -6.01 20.70
CA SER A 306 9.44 -5.03 21.35
C SER A 306 9.47 -3.67 20.63
N GLY A 307 9.07 -3.62 19.36
CA GLY A 307 9.16 -2.43 18.50
C GLY A 307 10.59 -2.09 18.07
N LEU A 308 11.61 -2.79 18.58
CA LEU A 308 13.00 -2.58 18.21
C LEU A 308 13.26 -2.78 16.71
N PRO A 309 12.72 -3.82 16.04
CA PRO A 309 12.92 -3.99 14.59
C PRO A 309 12.37 -2.83 13.77
N ALA A 310 11.14 -2.39 14.07
CA ALA A 310 10.50 -1.27 13.41
C ALA A 310 11.26 0.04 13.66
N TYR A 311 11.72 0.27 14.90
CA TYR A 311 12.57 1.42 15.22
C TYR A 311 13.90 1.41 14.44
N MET A 312 14.56 0.26 14.34
CA MET A 312 15.82 0.12 13.59
C MET A 312 15.62 0.41 12.09
N TYR A 313 14.53 -0.08 11.51
CA TYR A 313 14.13 0.24 10.14
C TYR A 313 13.93 1.76 9.94
N MET A 314 13.09 2.37 10.78
CA MET A 314 12.83 3.82 10.71
C MET A 314 14.13 4.64 10.83
N ARG A 315 15.08 4.17 11.66
CA ARG A 315 16.40 4.81 11.78
C ARG A 315 17.27 4.62 10.54
N SER A 316 17.23 3.46 9.89
CA SER A 316 18.01 3.23 8.66
C SER A 316 17.52 4.05 7.47
N GLU A 317 16.25 4.47 7.46
CA GLU A 317 15.65 5.28 6.40
C GLU A 317 15.92 6.80 6.54
N LYS A 318 16.39 7.27 7.70
CA LYS A 318 16.65 8.71 7.94
C LYS A 318 17.56 9.37 6.90
N PRO A 319 18.66 8.75 6.43
CA PRO A 319 19.49 9.34 5.38
C PRO A 319 18.75 9.52 4.05
N LEU A 320 17.78 8.65 3.73
CA LEU A 320 16.94 8.82 2.54
C LEU A 320 15.99 10.00 2.73
N VAL A 321 15.32 10.11 3.88
CA VAL A 321 14.43 11.24 4.21
C VAL A 321 15.16 12.58 4.05
N SER A 322 16.37 12.73 4.61
CA SER A 322 17.13 13.98 4.47
C SER A 322 17.52 14.30 3.01
N ARG A 323 17.74 13.29 2.17
CA ARG A 323 17.97 13.50 0.73
C ARG A 323 16.70 13.94 0.01
N ILE A 324 15.55 13.37 0.35
CA ILE A 324 14.25 13.75 -0.18
C ILE A 324 13.95 15.22 0.17
N GLU A 325 14.06 15.59 1.44
CA GLU A 325 13.82 16.97 1.92
C GLU A 325 14.69 17.98 1.16
N LYS A 326 15.97 17.68 0.97
CA LYS A 326 16.89 18.54 0.21
C LYS A 326 16.42 18.73 -1.23
N ILE A 327 15.98 17.68 -1.91
CA ILE A 327 15.56 17.75 -3.31
C ILE A 327 14.22 18.46 -3.45
N VAL A 328 13.26 18.16 -2.57
CA VAL A 328 11.97 18.83 -2.54
C VAL A 328 12.17 20.33 -2.29
N ASN A 329 12.96 20.73 -1.28
CA ASN A 329 13.24 22.15 -1.02
C ASN A 329 13.98 22.88 -2.15
N LEU A 330 14.69 22.17 -3.02
CA LEU A 330 15.36 22.75 -4.19
C LEU A 330 14.44 22.88 -5.42
N THR A 331 13.35 22.12 -5.45
CA THR A 331 12.43 22.02 -6.60
C THR A 331 11.06 22.64 -6.31
N VAL A 332 10.76 22.93 -5.04
CA VAL A 332 9.45 23.37 -4.56
C VAL A 332 9.39 24.81 -4.10
#